data_AF-A0A819HL17-F1
#
_entry.id   AF-A0A819HL17-F1
#
_cell.length_a   1.000
_cell.length_b   1.000
_cell.length_c   1.000
_cell.angle_alpha   90.00
_cell.angle_beta   90.00
_cell.angle_gamma   90.00
#
_symmetry.space_group_name_H-M   'P 1'
#
loop_
_entity.id
_entity.type
_entity.pdbx_description
1 polymer ?
#
loop_
_entity_poly.entity_id
_entity_poly.type
_entity_poly.pdbx_seq_one_letter_code
_entity_poly.pdbx_strand_id
1 'polypeptide(L)'
;DDDVGLFDVTGSYSTSDNHVIITKQYKRGTGDPHENLGHQVKIDLKWNDQTQQFDGQWTVRTSNYSGQDKFELKLRQQAKSV
;
A
#
# COMPACT_ATOMS: atom_id res chain seq x y z
N ASP A 1 12.26 9.13 -2.01
CA ASP A 1 12.67 8.53 -0.74
C ASP A 1 11.63 8.81 0.32
N ASP A 2 11.48 7.89 1.25
CA ASP A 2 10.61 8.00 2.43
C ASP A 2 11.53 8.14 3.64
N ASP A 3 11.69 9.37 4.11
CA ASP A 3 12.54 9.76 5.25
C ASP A 3 11.82 9.62 6.61
N VAL A 4 10.56 9.19 6.60
CA VAL A 4 9.75 8.95 7.81
C VAL A 4 10.46 7.97 8.75
N GLY A 5 10.97 6.84 8.25
CA GLY A 5 11.75 5.90 9.08
C GLY A 5 11.87 4.50 8.49
N LEU A 6 12.48 3.58 9.25
CA LEU A 6 12.57 2.18 8.85
C LEU A 6 11.20 1.52 8.91
N PHE A 7 10.92 0.64 7.96
CA PHE A 7 9.66 -0.08 7.88
C PHE A 7 9.86 -1.52 7.41
N ASP A 8 8.89 -2.36 7.74
CA ASP A 8 8.72 -3.67 7.13
C ASP A 8 7.52 -3.65 6.18
N VAL A 9 7.59 -4.44 5.11
CA VAL A 9 6.47 -4.62 4.16
C VAL A 9 6.04 -6.07 4.17
N THR A 10 4.75 -6.30 4.38
CA THR A 10 4.10 -7.61 4.23
C THR A 10 2.98 -7.51 3.21
N GLY A 11 2.64 -8.62 2.58
CA GLY A 11 1.55 -8.67 1.63
C GLY A 11 0.89 -10.03 1.56
N SER A 12 -0.38 -10.04 1.17
CA SER A 12 -1.16 -11.23 0.90
C SER A 12 -1.98 -11.04 -0.36
N TYR A 13 -2.09 -12.10 -1.15
CA TYR A 13 -3.02 -12.18 -2.27
C TYR A 13 -3.95 -13.38 -2.07
N SER A 14 -5.24 -13.16 -2.31
CA SER A 14 -6.27 -14.19 -2.26
C SER A 14 -6.85 -14.40 -3.65
N THR A 15 -6.82 -15.65 -4.13
CA THR A 15 -7.39 -16.05 -5.42
C THR A 15 -8.90 -16.25 -5.36
N SER A 16 -9.50 -16.40 -4.17
CA SER A 16 -10.95 -16.62 -4.04
C SER A 16 -11.77 -15.37 -4.29
N ASP A 17 -11.21 -14.20 -3.98
CA ASP A 17 -11.86 -12.88 -4.11
C ASP A 17 -10.99 -11.87 -4.87
N ASN A 18 -9.91 -12.34 -5.49
CA ASN A 18 -8.94 -11.53 -6.23
C ASN A 18 -8.56 -10.26 -5.47
N HIS A 19 -8.11 -10.46 -4.25
CA HIS A 19 -7.88 -9.40 -3.28
C HIS A 19 -6.42 -9.34 -2.87
N VAL A 20 -5.83 -8.14 -2.95
CA VAL A 20 -4.45 -7.86 -2.55
C VAL A 20 -4.49 -6.94 -1.33
N ILE A 21 -3.79 -7.34 -0.28
CA ILE A 21 -3.51 -6.48 0.88
C ILE A 21 -2.01 -6.33 0.99
N ILE A 22 -1.53 -5.10 1.06
CA ILE A 22 -0.14 -4.76 1.35
C ILE A 22 -0.12 -3.90 2.60
N THR A 23 0.74 -4.26 3.53
CA THR A 23 0.93 -3.54 4.78
C THR A 23 2.37 -3.06 4.87
N LYS A 24 2.54 -1.77 5.08
CA LYS A 24 3.80 -1.14 5.46
C LYS A 24 3.72 -0.74 6.92
N GLN A 25 4.60 -1.29 7.75
CA GLN A 25 4.65 -1.05 9.19
C GLN A 25 5.93 -0.29 9.54
N TYR A 26 5.80 0.95 10.02
CA TYR A 26 6.96 1.71 10.50
C TYR A 26 7.43 1.22 11.87
N LYS A 27 8.75 1.16 12.06
CA LYS A 27 9.40 0.80 13.33
C LYS A 27 9.60 2.05 14.18
N ARG A 28 8.99 2.08 15.37
CA ARG A 28 9.18 3.19 16.33
C ARG A 28 10.66 3.40 16.66
N GLY A 29 11.05 4.65 16.86
CA GLY A 29 12.42 5.02 17.22
C GLY A 29 13.39 5.04 16.04
N THR A 30 12.89 5.12 14.81
CA THR A 30 13.70 5.24 13.59
C THR A 30 13.22 6.43 12.76
N GLY A 31 14.11 7.09 12.00
CA GLY A 31 13.74 8.27 11.21
C GLY A 31 13.28 9.46 12.05
N ASP A 32 12.35 10.26 11.53
CA ASP A 32 11.82 11.44 12.21
C ASP A 32 10.77 11.06 13.27
N PRO A 33 10.98 11.34 14.57
CA PRO A 33 10.03 11.02 15.63
C PRO A 33 8.71 11.82 15.57
N HIS A 34 8.66 12.95 14.86
CA HIS A 34 7.43 13.74 14.67
C HIS A 34 6.50 13.14 13.62
N GLU A 35 7.06 12.37 12.67
CA GLU A 35 6.30 11.72 11.60
C GLU A 35 6.13 10.21 11.86
N ASN A 36 7.17 9.54 12.34
CA ASN A 36 7.17 8.11 12.63
C ASN A 36 6.63 7.78 14.02
N LEU A 37 5.31 7.68 14.07
CA LEU A 37 4.57 7.26 15.26
C LEU A 37 4.47 5.72 15.41
N GLY A 38 5.20 4.95 14.59
CA GLY A 38 5.09 3.49 14.49
C GLY A 38 3.78 3.04 13.86
N HIS A 39 3.27 3.82 12.93
CA HIS A 39 1.97 3.59 12.32
C HIS A 39 2.02 2.61 11.15
N GLN A 40 0.84 2.18 10.73
CA GLN A 40 0.64 1.27 9.62
C GLN A 40 0.03 2.01 8.43
N VAL A 41 0.59 1.81 7.23
CA VAL A 41 -0.06 2.13 5.96
C VAL A 41 -0.56 0.83 5.35
N LYS A 42 -1.86 0.75 5.07
CA LYS A 42 -2.50 -0.40 4.43
C LYS A 42 -2.97 -0.01 3.04
N ILE A 43 -2.56 -0.77 2.03
CA ILE A 43 -3.10 -0.73 0.66
C ILE A 43 -4.01 -1.96 0.51
N ASP A 44 -5.25 -1.72 0.09
CA ASP A 44 -6.31 -2.73 0.00
C ASP A 44 -6.92 -2.64 -1.41
N LEU A 45 -6.66 -3.62 -2.26
CA LEU A 45 -6.99 -3.59 -3.69
C LEU A 45 -7.75 -4.83 -4.12
N LYS A 46 -8.85 -4.65 -4.85
CA LYS A 46 -9.57 -5.74 -5.49
C LYS A 46 -9.41 -5.68 -7.01
N TRP A 47 -9.38 -6.85 -7.62
CA TRP A 47 -9.43 -6.94 -9.06
C TRP A 47 -10.77 -6.40 -9.58
N ASN A 48 -10.69 -5.54 -10.58
CA ASN A 48 -11.83 -4.99 -11.27
C ASN A 48 -11.86 -5.53 -12.71
N ASP A 49 -12.84 -6.41 -12.98
CA ASP A 49 -12.99 -7.05 -14.28
C ASP A 49 -13.31 -6.06 -15.42
N GLN A 50 -13.92 -4.91 -15.10
CA GLN A 50 -14.28 -3.91 -16.11
C GLN A 50 -13.06 -3.14 -16.62
N THR A 51 -12.16 -2.80 -15.70
CA THR A 51 -10.96 -2.01 -15.99
C THR A 51 -9.71 -2.88 -16.19
N GLN A 52 -9.81 -4.19 -15.89
CA GLN A 52 -8.72 -5.16 -15.94
C GLN A 52 -7.49 -4.73 -15.12
N GLN A 53 -7.73 -4.16 -13.94
CA GLN A 53 -6.70 -3.71 -13.01
C GLN A 53 -7.13 -3.93 -11.56
N PHE A 54 -6.16 -3.83 -10.64
CA PHE A 54 -6.44 -3.81 -9.21
C PHE A 54 -6.73 -2.38 -8.76
N ASP A 55 -7.92 -2.17 -8.20
CA ASP A 55 -8.40 -0.86 -7.73
C ASP A 55 -8.73 -0.93 -6.24
N GLY A 56 -8.47 0.16 -5.53
CA GLY A 56 -8.88 0.28 -4.14
C GLY A 56 -8.34 1.54 -3.51
N GLN A 57 -7.87 1.45 -2.26
CA GLN A 57 -7.40 2.60 -1.52
C GLN A 57 -6.20 2.27 -0.66
N TRP A 58 -5.37 3.28 -0.40
CA TRP A 58 -4.47 3.26 0.73
C TRP A 58 -5.14 3.93 1.93
N THR A 59 -4.75 3.52 3.12
CA THR A 59 -5.23 4.06 4.40
C THR A 59 -4.08 4.15 5.38
N VAL A 60 -4.05 5.20 6.18
CA VAL A 60 -3.14 5.38 7.30
C VAL A 60 -3.89 6.01 8.46
N ARG A 61 -3.56 5.57 9.67
CA ARG A 61 -4.06 6.18 10.89
C ARG A 61 -2.95 6.27 11.93
N THR A 62 -2.75 7.46 12.44
CA THR A 62 -1.81 7.78 13.52
C THR A 62 -2.54 8.53 14.62
N SER A 63 -1.86 8.92 15.70
CA SER A 63 -2.45 9.81 16.70
C SER A 63 -2.64 11.25 16.21
N ASN A 64 -1.87 11.67 15.20
CA ASN A 64 -1.80 13.07 14.75
C ASN A 64 -2.44 13.29 13.37
N TYR A 65 -2.64 12.21 12.61
CA TYR A 65 -3.08 12.26 11.23
C TYR A 65 -3.84 11.00 10.83
N SER A 66 -4.82 11.17 9.95
CA SER A 66 -5.48 10.08 9.23
C SER A 66 -5.58 10.45 7.77
N GLY A 67 -5.26 9.51 6.90
CA GLY A 67 -5.29 9.68 5.46
C GLY A 67 -5.86 8.46 4.77
N GLN A 68 -6.57 8.69 3.69
CA GLN A 68 -6.97 7.66 2.75
C GLN A 68 -7.13 8.28 1.38
N ASP A 69 -6.72 7.56 0.33
CA ASP A 69 -6.99 7.97 -1.04
C ASP A 69 -6.98 6.76 -1.97
N LYS A 70 -7.49 6.96 -3.18
CA LYS A 70 -7.54 5.96 -4.23
C LYS A 70 -6.13 5.45 -4.58
N PHE A 71 -6.05 4.15 -4.82
CA PHE A 71 -4.84 3.48 -5.32
C PHE A 71 -5.20 2.53 -6.45
N GLU A 72 -4.41 2.55 -7.52
CA GLU A 72 -4.59 1.70 -8.69
C GLU A 72 -3.26 1.00 -9.00
N LEU A 73 -3.28 -0.32 -9.14
CA LEU A 73 -2.13 -1.09 -9.61
C LEU A 73 -2.40 -1.57 -11.04
N LYS A 74 -1.72 -0.91 -11.98
CA LYS A 74 -1.80 -1.19 -13.42
C LYS A 74 -0.65 -2.09 -13.86
N LEU A 75 -0.98 -3.22 -14.48
CA LEU A 75 0.01 -4.04 -15.17
C LEU A 75 0.47 -3.28 -16.42
N ARG A 76 1.75 -2.91 -16.47
CA ARG A 76 2.34 -2.44 -17.73
C ARG A 76 2.44 -3.64 -18.65
N GLN A 77 1.75 -3.63 -19.78
CA GLN A 77 2.02 -4.58 -20.85
C GLN A 77 3.48 -4.38 -21.27
N GLN A 78 4.33 -5.39 -21.07
CA GLN A 78 5.64 -5.40 -21.71
C GLN A 78 5.38 -5.47 -23.22
N ALA A 79 5.88 -4.50 -23.97
CA ALA A 79 5.88 -4.58 -25.42
C ALA A 79 6.59 -5.88 -25.79
N LYS A 80 5.90 -6.78 -26.50
CA LYS A 80 6.57 -7.91 -27.15
C LYS A 80 7.60 -7.30 -28.10
N SER A 81 8.88 -7.42 -27.77
CA SER A 81 9.94 -7.28 -28.76
C SER A 81 9.73 -8.39 -29.77
N VAL A 82 9.24 -8.00 -30.96
CA VAL A 82 9.21 -8.85 -32.16
C VAL A 82 10.60 -8.88 -32.76
#